data_AF-A0AAD9WZ03-F1
#
_entry.id   AF-A0AAD9WZ03-F1
#
_cell.length_a   1.000
_cell.length_b   1.000
_cell.length_c   1.000
_cell.angle_alpha   90.00
_cell.angle_beta   90.00
_cell.angle_gamma   90.00
#
_symmetry.space_group_name_H-M   'P 1'
#
loop_
_entity.id
_entity.type
_entity.pdbx_description
1 polymer ?
#
loop_
_entity_poly.entity_id
_entity_poly.type
_entity_poly.pdbx_seq_one_letter_code
_entity_poly.pdbx_strand_id
1 'polypeptide(L)'
;MLGKMCKADHITENQASGRFARICVEIDISNPLLGAITIEDRSIRMEYESLGSICFKCGWIGHNKDSCREGLVDLMPDETDIDRNSKNNTERENSTYGPWLLVSYGRQGNRNYKGRN
;
A
#
# COMPACT_ATOMS: atom_id res chain seq x y z
N MET A 1 -12.28 7.29 -4.19
CA MET A 1 -12.84 6.54 -5.34
C MET A 1 -11.70 5.77 -5.99
N LEU A 2 -11.89 4.48 -6.32
CA LEU A 2 -10.79 3.59 -6.76
C LEU A 2 -10.12 4.01 -8.08
N GLY A 3 -10.88 4.67 -8.96
CA GLY A 3 -10.45 5.03 -10.30
C GLY A 3 -11.63 5.00 -11.26
N LYS A 4 -11.36 5.21 -12.55
CA LYS A 4 -12.37 5.09 -13.60
C LYS A 4 -12.49 3.62 -14.02
N MET A 5 -13.69 3.07 -14.00
CA MET A 5 -13.93 1.72 -14.51
C MET A 5 -13.76 1.68 -16.03
N CYS A 6 -12.90 0.79 -16.52
CA CYS A 6 -12.64 0.61 -17.95
C CYS A 6 -13.42 -0.57 -18.52
N LYS A 7 -13.45 -1.69 -17.78
CA LYS A 7 -14.06 -2.95 -18.24
C LYS A 7 -14.39 -3.84 -17.04
N ALA A 8 -15.43 -4.67 -17.17
CA ALA A 8 -15.67 -5.79 -16.25
C ALA A 8 -15.33 -7.12 -16.96
N ASP A 9 -14.93 -8.13 -16.19
CA ASP A 9 -14.67 -9.45 -16.77
C ASP A 9 -15.97 -10.06 -17.31
N HIS A 10 -15.89 -10.85 -18.38
CA HIS A 10 -17.06 -11.36 -19.10
C HIS A 10 -18.00 -12.19 -18.19
N ILE A 11 -17.41 -12.91 -17.22
CA ILE A 11 -18.16 -13.66 -16.20
C ILE A 11 -18.95 -12.69 -15.30
N THR A 12 -18.35 -11.55 -14.94
CA THR A 12 -18.98 -10.50 -14.13
C THR A 12 -20.06 -9.78 -14.94
N GLU A 13 -19.80 -9.45 -16.21
CA GLU A 13 -20.74 -8.76 -17.11
C GLU A 13 -22.00 -9.59 -17.39
N ASN A 14 -21.84 -10.90 -17.61
CA ASN A 14 -22.96 -11.80 -17.90
C ASN A 14 -23.76 -12.21 -16.66
N GLN A 15 -23.44 -11.66 -15.47
CA GLN A 15 -24.03 -12.07 -14.19
C GLN A 15 -23.99 -13.59 -13.98
N ALA A 16 -23.02 -14.27 -14.59
CA ALA A 16 -22.86 -15.71 -14.44
C ALA A 16 -22.32 -15.96 -13.04
N SER A 17 -22.85 -16.97 -12.33
CA SER A 17 -22.45 -17.33 -10.96
C SER A 17 -20.96 -17.71 -10.87
N GLY A 18 -20.11 -16.70 -10.74
CA GLY A 18 -18.71 -16.81 -10.38
C GLY A 18 -18.52 -16.54 -8.89
N ARG A 19 -17.45 -17.09 -8.30
CA ARG A 19 -17.09 -16.84 -6.89
C ARG A 19 -16.50 -15.45 -6.65
N PHE A 20 -16.11 -14.73 -7.72
CA PHE A 20 -15.41 -13.45 -7.66
C PHE A 20 -15.81 -12.55 -8.84
N ALA A 21 -15.93 -11.26 -8.59
CA ALA A 21 -16.01 -10.24 -9.63
C ALA A 21 -14.60 -9.73 -9.97
N ARG A 22 -14.32 -9.48 -11.25
CA ARG A 22 -13.07 -8.88 -11.71
C ARG A 22 -13.38 -7.65 -12.55
N ILE A 23 -12.70 -6.55 -12.25
CA ILE A 23 -12.85 -5.28 -12.95
C ILE A 23 -11.49 -4.70 -13.30
N CYS A 24 -11.41 -4.03 -14.44
CA CYS A 24 -10.28 -3.22 -14.85
C CYS A 24 -10.59 -1.76 -14.55
N VAL A 25 -9.72 -1.10 -13.80
CA VAL A 25 -9.84 0.31 -13.43
C VAL A 25 -8.58 1.06 -13.84
N GLU A 26 -8.76 2.29 -14.31
CA GLU A 26 -7.67 3.24 -14.52
C GLU A 26 -7.40 3.97 -13.21
N ILE A 27 -6.17 3.84 -12.72
CA ILE A 27 -5.70 4.43 -11.46
C ILE A 27 -4.61 5.44 -11.80
N ASP A 28 -4.75 6.66 -11.30
CA ASP A 28 -3.70 7.66 -11.39
C ASP A 28 -2.63 7.41 -10.32
N ILE A 29 -1.46 6.96 -10.77
CA ILE A 29 -0.30 6.67 -9.92
C ILE A 29 0.47 7.93 -9.50
N SER A 30 0.07 9.10 -10.02
CA SER A 30 0.57 10.42 -9.61
C SER A 30 -0.08 10.91 -8.31
N ASN A 31 -0.81 10.04 -7.62
CA ASN A 31 -1.40 10.27 -6.31
C ASN A 31 -1.05 9.09 -5.39
N PRO A 32 -1.16 9.26 -4.05
CA PRO A 32 -1.07 8.15 -3.12
C PRO A 32 -2.04 7.03 -3.49
N LEU A 33 -1.57 5.79 -3.45
CA LEU A 33 -2.45 4.63 -3.63
C LEU A 33 -3.50 4.58 -2.52
N LEU A 34 -4.62 3.93 -2.78
CA LEU A 34 -5.66 3.76 -1.78
C LEU A 34 -5.35 2.52 -0.92
N GLY A 35 -5.39 2.66 0.40
CA GLY A 35 -5.21 1.51 1.30
C GLY A 35 -6.47 0.65 1.44
N ALA A 36 -7.65 1.25 1.28
CA ALA A 36 -8.93 0.56 1.40
C ALA A 36 -10.02 1.28 0.59
N ILE A 37 -11.09 0.55 0.28
CA ILE A 37 -12.31 1.07 -0.32
C ILE A 37 -13.52 0.64 0.49
N THR A 38 -14.59 1.42 0.44
CA THR A 38 -15.86 1.06 1.08
C THR A 38 -16.85 0.55 0.04
N ILE A 39 -17.39 -0.64 0.25
CA ILE A 39 -18.45 -1.24 -0.56
C ILE A 39 -19.58 -1.62 0.40
N GLU A 40 -20.79 -1.07 0.21
CA GLU A 40 -21.96 -1.36 1.06
C GLU A 40 -21.62 -1.32 2.56
N ASP A 41 -21.01 -0.21 2.99
CA ASP A 41 -20.58 0.05 4.38
C ASP A 41 -19.48 -0.89 4.92
N ARG A 42 -18.90 -1.73 4.07
CA ARG A 42 -17.76 -2.58 4.43
C ARG A 42 -16.47 -2.01 3.88
N SER A 43 -15.53 -1.71 4.77
CA SER A 43 -14.16 -1.32 4.40
C SER A 43 -13.36 -2.57 4.01
N ILE A 44 -12.97 -2.63 2.73
CA ILE A 44 -12.17 -3.70 2.15
C ILE A 44 -10.77 -3.17 1.95
N ARG A 45 -9.78 -3.81 2.59
CA ARG A 45 -8.36 -3.51 2.37
C ARG A 45 -7.95 -3.93 0.97
N MET A 46 -7.12 -3.11 0.35
CA MET A 46 -6.61 -3.38 -0.98
C MET A 46 -5.20 -3.95 -0.89
N GLU A 47 -4.94 -4.91 -1.77
CA GLU A 47 -3.63 -5.47 -1.99
C GLU A 47 -3.26 -5.25 -3.45
N TYR A 48 -2.03 -4.84 -3.67
CA TYR A 48 -1.50 -4.58 -5.00
C TYR A 48 -0.43 -5.61 -5.35
N GLU A 49 -0.56 -6.18 -6.54
CA GLU A 49 0.42 -7.09 -7.09
C GLU A 49 1.51 -6.31 -7.84
N SER A 50 2.77 -6.73 -7.67
CA SER A 50 3.91 -6.30 -8.50
C SER A 50 4.13 -4.77 -8.63
N LEU A 51 3.84 -4.01 -7.57
CA LEU A 51 4.25 -2.60 -7.50
C LEU A 51 5.77 -2.47 -7.31
N GLY A 52 6.34 -1.37 -7.79
CA GLY A 52 7.71 -0.97 -7.49
C GLY A 52 7.90 -0.57 -6.02
N SER A 53 8.87 0.31 -5.74
CA SER A 53 9.06 0.86 -4.40
C SER A 53 7.86 1.71 -3.98
N ILE A 54 7.04 1.21 -3.06
CA ILE A 54 5.96 1.99 -2.43
C ILE A 54 6.37 2.51 -1.06
N CYS A 55 5.99 3.74 -0.77
CA CYS A 55 6.20 4.34 0.53
C CYS A 55 5.04 4.03 1.48
N PHE A 56 5.25 3.16 2.48
CA PHE A 56 4.24 2.87 3.51
C PHE A 56 3.97 4.02 4.48
N LYS A 57 4.57 5.19 4.28
CA LYS A 57 4.27 6.41 5.04
C LYS A 57 3.26 7.29 4.29
N CYS A 58 3.48 7.52 3.01
CA CYS A 58 2.70 8.47 2.22
C CYS A 58 1.93 7.87 1.04
N GLY A 59 2.04 6.56 0.78
CA GLY A 59 1.27 5.85 -0.25
C GLY A 59 1.74 6.04 -1.69
N TRP A 60 2.74 6.90 -1.93
CA TRP A 60 3.30 7.16 -3.25
C TRP A 60 4.21 6.03 -3.74
N ILE A 61 4.21 5.83 -5.06
CA ILE A 61 5.15 4.94 -5.76
C ILE A 61 6.44 5.70 -6.09
N GLY A 62 7.57 5.01 -6.08
CA GLY A 62 8.89 5.50 -6.52
C GLY A 62 9.92 5.61 -5.39
N HIS A 63 9.52 5.53 -4.13
CA HIS A 63 10.43 5.61 -2.99
C HIS A 63 9.96 4.76 -1.80
N ASN A 64 10.88 4.44 -0.89
CA ASN A 64 10.57 3.74 0.36
C ASN A 64 10.37 4.73 1.52
N LYS A 65 9.86 4.24 2.66
CA LYS A 65 9.66 5.07 3.86
C LYS A 65 10.93 5.83 4.28
N ASP A 66 12.11 5.21 4.15
CA ASP A 66 13.39 5.80 4.55
C ASP A 66 13.80 7.00 3.68
N SER A 67 13.34 7.03 2.42
CA SER A 67 13.61 8.13 1.48
C SER A 67 12.42 9.10 1.36
N CYS A 68 11.41 8.95 2.21
CA CYS A 68 10.19 9.75 2.15
C CYS A 68 10.45 11.18 2.66
N ARG A 69 10.16 12.15 1.81
CA ARG A 69 10.27 13.58 2.12
C ARG A 69 8.98 14.18 2.65
N GLU A 70 7.85 13.51 2.45
CA GLU A 70 6.56 13.90 3.03
C GLU A 70 6.54 13.55 4.52
N GLY A 71 6.20 14.55 5.34
CA GLY A 71 6.44 14.61 6.77
C GLY A 71 7.19 15.86 7.23
N LEU A 72 7.64 16.71 6.31
CA LEU A 72 8.08 18.08 6.58
C LEU A 72 6.98 19.13 6.31
N VAL A 73 5.82 18.72 5.78
CA VAL A 73 4.76 19.64 5.32
C VAL A 73 3.58 19.81 6.29
N ASP A 74 3.53 19.03 7.39
CA ASP A 74 2.58 19.26 8.51
C ASP A 74 3.26 19.89 9.74
N LEU A 75 4.52 20.27 9.61
CA LEU A 75 5.21 21.13 10.58
C LEU A 75 5.63 22.39 9.83
N MET A 76 4.69 23.30 9.59
CA MET A 76 5.02 24.71 9.81
C MET A 76 4.89 24.95 11.32
N PRO A 77 5.97 24.88 12.11
CA PRO A 77 6.04 25.71 13.28
C PRO A 77 6.44 27.10 12.79
N ASP A 78 5.56 28.06 13.09
CA ASP A 78 5.97 29.43 13.35
C ASP A 78 7.26 29.42 14.20
N GLU A 79 8.19 30.30 13.85
CA GLU A 79 9.54 30.41 14.38
C GLU A 79 9.67 29.99 15.85
N THR A 80 10.48 28.99 16.16
CA THR A 80 11.35 29.01 17.35
C THR A 80 12.37 27.87 17.29
N ASP A 81 13.64 28.23 17.45
CA ASP A 81 14.77 27.35 17.72
C ASP A 81 14.49 26.36 18.86
N ILE A 82 15.00 25.13 18.75
CA ILE A 82 15.92 24.48 19.72
C ILE A 82 16.04 22.96 19.43
N ASP A 83 17.28 22.60 19.10
CA ASP A 83 18.09 21.43 19.47
C ASP A 83 17.71 19.98 19.10
N ARG A 84 18.77 19.28 18.69
CA ARG A 84 18.82 17.91 18.20
C ARG A 84 18.76 16.92 19.36
N ASN A 85 18.22 15.73 19.02
CA ASN A 85 18.44 14.44 19.66
C ASN A 85 17.51 14.07 20.84
N SER A 86 16.45 13.33 20.53
CA SER A 86 16.27 12.01 21.15
C SER A 86 15.28 11.15 20.39
N LYS A 87 15.77 9.96 20.04
CA LYS A 87 15.00 8.79 19.63
C LYS A 87 13.81 8.60 20.57
N ASN A 88 12.59 8.52 20.03
CA ASN A 88 11.47 7.93 20.76
C ASN A 88 10.73 6.92 19.88
N ASN A 89 10.77 5.68 20.35
CA ASN A 89 9.89 4.59 19.97
C ASN A 89 8.43 4.99 20.22
N THR A 90 7.58 5.05 19.19
CA THR A 90 6.20 4.51 19.20
C THR A 90 5.59 4.66 17.80
N GLU A 91 5.55 3.59 17.00
CA GLU A 91 4.66 3.56 15.81
C GLU A 91 3.95 2.20 15.78
N ARG A 92 3.12 1.97 16.79
CA ARG A 92 1.93 1.12 16.66
C ARG A 92 0.73 2.06 16.59
N GLU A 93 0.71 2.89 15.55
CA GLU A 93 -0.36 3.87 15.35
C GLU A 93 -0.97 3.61 13.97
N ASN A 94 -2.26 3.90 13.83
CA ASN A 94 -3.15 3.61 12.71
C ASN A 94 -2.66 4.15 11.35
N SER A 95 -1.56 3.61 10.84
CA SER A 95 -1.04 3.96 9.52
C SER A 95 -2.01 3.42 8.46
N THR A 96 -2.49 4.32 7.61
CA THR A 96 -3.33 3.99 6.44
C THR A 96 -2.67 2.97 5.53
N TYR A 97 -1.33 2.87 5.56
CA TYR A 97 -0.54 1.95 4.75
C TYR A 97 0.29 1.00 5.63
N GLY A 98 0.45 -0.24 5.18
CA GLY A 98 1.29 -1.22 5.86
C GLY A 98 1.75 -2.33 4.91
N PRO A 99 2.55 -3.28 5.41
CA PRO A 99 3.09 -4.37 4.60
C PRO A 99 2.03 -5.21 3.87
N TRP A 100 0.79 -5.22 4.39
CA TRP A 100 -0.36 -5.89 3.78
C TRP A 100 -0.80 -5.28 2.44
N LEU A 101 -0.35 -4.08 2.09
CA LEU A 101 -0.69 -3.40 0.83
C LEU A 101 -0.07 -4.09 -0.40
N LEU A 102 0.98 -4.90 -0.20
CA LEU A 102 1.63 -5.66 -1.26
C LEU A 102 1.30 -7.14 -1.13
N VAL A 103 0.92 -7.76 -2.24
CA VAL A 103 0.78 -9.21 -2.31
C VAL A 103 2.15 -9.87 -2.18
N SER A 104 2.30 -10.78 -1.22
CA SER A 104 3.52 -11.57 -1.03
C SER A 104 3.30 -13.00 -1.49
N TYR A 105 3.91 -13.37 -2.63
CA TYR A 105 4.07 -14.78 -2.99
C TYR A 105 5.29 -15.28 -2.21
N GLY A 106 5.05 -15.90 -1.04
CA GLY A 106 6.11 -16.34 -0.15
C GLY A 106 7.23 -17.08 -0.88
N ARG A 107 8.46 -16.58 -0.79
CA ARG A 107 9.64 -17.36 -1.16
C ARG A 107 9.70 -18.56 -0.22
N GLN A 108 9.43 -19.76 -0.72
CA GLN A 108 9.96 -20.99 -0.11
C GLN A 108 11.48 -20.84 -0.02
N GLY A 109 11.96 -20.55 1.18
CA GLY A 109 13.34 -20.21 1.46
C GLY A 109 13.82 -20.78 2.78
N ASN A 110 13.50 -22.05 3.05
CA ASN A 110 14.27 -22.84 4.00
C ASN A 110 14.91 -24.03 3.26
N ARG A 111 15.82 -23.71 2.32
CA ARG A 111 16.79 -24.68 1.80
C ARG A 111 17.96 -24.72 2.77
N ASN A 112 17.80 -25.48 3.86
CA ASN A 112 18.93 -26.06 4.58
C ASN A 112 19.58 -27.11 3.66
N TYR A 113 20.44 -26.67 2.74
CA TYR A 113 21.35 -27.58 2.06
C TYR A 113 22.50 -27.86 3.02
N LYS A 114 22.34 -28.89 3.86
CA LYS A 114 23.47 -29.49 4.58
C LYS A 114 24.44 -30.03 3.54
N GLY A 115 25.62 -29.41 3.45
CA GLY A 115 26.75 -29.98 2.75
C GLY A 115 27.04 -31.37 3.30
N ARG A 116 27.10 -32.35 2.40
CA ARG A 116 27.69 -33.66 2.68
C ARG A 116 29.20 -33.49 2.74
N ASN A 117 29.80 -33.77 3.90
CA ASN A 117 31.14 -34.35 3.98
C ASN A 117 30.95 -35.85 4.27
#